data_AF-A0A6G1RU82-F1
#
_entry.id   AF-A0A6G1RU82-F1
#
_cell.length_a   1.000
_cell.length_b   1.000
_cell.length_c   1.000
_cell.angle_alpha   90.00
_cell.angle_beta   90.00
_cell.angle_gamma   90.00
#
_symmetry.space_group_name_H-M   'P 1'
#
loop_
_entity.id
_entity.type
_entity.pdbx_description
1 polymer ?
#
loop_
_entity_poly.entity_id
_entity_poly.type
_entity_poly.pdbx_seq_one_letter_code
_entity_poly.pdbx_strand_id
1 'polypeptide(L)'
;ESPECREKISELTIVENLLVILHEYDLLSKRLTAELLRLLCAESQVKEQVKLYEGVPVLLSLLHSDHIKLLWSIVWILVQVCEDPETSVEIRIWGGIKQLLHILQGGRNLVSDRSSVGSLSSANAAGRIQHLHVSDDLSPDEMQENTFSLQAACCAAITELVLNETNAYQVVQANGIYT
;
A
#
# COMPACT_ATOMS: atom_id res chain seq x y z
N GLU A 1 15.51 -4.12 -12.23
CA GLU A 1 14.37 -5.03 -12.44
C GLU A 1 14.31 -5.40 -13.92
N SER A 2 14.04 -6.65 -14.30
CA SER A 2 14.02 -7.06 -15.72
C SER A 2 12.59 -6.93 -16.29
N PRO A 3 12.34 -6.11 -17.31
CA PRO A 3 11.01 -5.95 -17.91
C PRO A 3 10.50 -7.26 -18.53
N GLU A 4 11.38 -8.06 -19.11
CA GLU A 4 11.07 -9.34 -19.76
C GLU A 4 10.48 -10.37 -18.78
N CYS A 5 10.91 -10.33 -17.52
CA CYS A 5 10.36 -11.22 -16.49
C CYS A 5 8.93 -10.81 -16.11
N ARG A 6 8.66 -9.50 -16.03
CA ARG A 6 7.32 -9.00 -15.66
C ARG A 6 6.30 -9.30 -16.75
N GLU A 7 6.68 -9.12 -18.02
CA GLU A 7 5.82 -9.44 -19.16
C GLU A 7 5.41 -10.92 -19.18
N LYS A 8 6.36 -11.84 -18.97
CA LYS A 8 6.03 -13.28 -18.89
C LYS A 8 5.16 -13.64 -17.69
N ILE A 9 5.29 -12.90 -16.59
CA ILE A 9 4.48 -13.13 -15.38
C ILE A 9 3.08 -12.52 -15.56
N SER A 10 2.95 -11.39 -16.25
CA SER A 10 1.65 -10.74 -16.52
C SER A 10 0.77 -11.57 -17.46
N GLU A 11 1.37 -12.38 -18.33
CA GLU A 11 0.67 -13.40 -19.15
C GLU A 11 -0.08 -14.44 -18.30
N LEU A 12 0.34 -14.65 -17.05
CA LEU A 12 -0.30 -15.60 -16.14
C LEU A 12 -1.49 -14.96 -15.41
N THR A 13 -2.54 -15.74 -15.16
CA THR A 13 -3.67 -15.34 -14.31
C THR A 13 -3.32 -15.50 -12.83
N ILE A 14 -2.37 -14.70 -12.35
CA ILE A 14 -1.89 -14.77 -10.96
C ILE A 14 -2.57 -13.76 -10.04
N VAL A 15 -3.20 -12.71 -10.57
CA VAL A 15 -3.73 -11.60 -9.76
C VAL A 15 -4.81 -12.06 -8.79
N GLU A 16 -5.70 -12.98 -9.19
CA GLU A 16 -6.70 -13.58 -8.29
C GLU A 16 -6.05 -14.16 -7.03
N ASN A 17 -4.99 -14.97 -7.18
CA ASN A 17 -4.27 -15.55 -6.05
C ASN A 17 -3.58 -14.48 -5.20
N LEU A 18 -3.01 -13.44 -5.83
CA LEU A 18 -2.41 -12.33 -5.10
C LEU A 18 -3.46 -11.58 -4.27
N LEU A 19 -4.66 -11.36 -4.82
CA LEU A 19 -5.77 -10.72 -4.11
C LEU A 19 -6.26 -11.55 -2.92
N VAL A 20 -6.35 -12.88 -3.06
CA VAL A 20 -6.66 -13.79 -1.95
C VAL A 20 -5.62 -13.66 -0.83
N ILE A 21 -4.33 -13.65 -1.18
CA ILE A 21 -3.26 -13.46 -0.18
C ILE A 21 -3.37 -12.08 0.48
N LEU A 22 -3.65 -11.05 -0.29
CA LEU A 22 -3.85 -9.68 0.21
C LEU A 22 -5.05 -9.56 1.13
N HIS A 23 -6.08 -10.38 0.99
CA HIS A 23 -7.26 -10.32 1.83
C HIS A 23 -7.09 -11.15 3.12
N GLU A 24 -6.69 -12.41 2.99
CA GLU A 24 -6.89 -13.42 4.04
C GLU A 24 -5.65 -13.72 4.89
N TYR A 25 -4.45 -13.42 4.39
CA TYR A 25 -3.21 -13.90 5.02
C TYR A 25 -2.64 -12.92 6.05
N ASP A 26 -1.56 -13.34 6.72
CA ASP A 26 -0.85 -12.52 7.69
C ASP A 26 -0.17 -11.30 7.05
N LEU A 27 0.30 -10.39 7.90
CA LEU A 27 0.90 -9.12 7.49
C LEU A 27 2.15 -9.31 6.62
N LEU A 28 2.98 -10.31 6.89
CA LEU A 28 4.21 -10.55 6.11
C LEU A 28 3.84 -10.99 4.70
N SER A 29 2.92 -11.96 4.56
CA SER A 29 2.39 -12.39 3.27
C SER A 29 1.75 -11.23 2.51
N LYS A 30 0.89 -10.44 3.16
CA LYS A 30 0.26 -9.25 2.56
C LYS A 30 1.29 -8.27 2.02
N ARG A 31 2.39 -8.05 2.74
CA ARG A 31 3.44 -7.11 2.33
C ARG A 31 4.24 -7.57 1.12
N LEU A 32 4.71 -8.82 1.15
CA LEU A 32 5.47 -9.38 0.03
C LEU A 32 4.61 -9.44 -1.23
N THR A 33 3.33 -9.82 -1.08
CA THR A 33 2.37 -9.85 -2.18
C THR A 33 2.03 -8.46 -2.69
N ALA A 34 1.84 -7.47 -1.83
CA ALA A 34 1.59 -6.09 -2.26
C ALA A 34 2.79 -5.52 -3.01
N GLU A 35 4.01 -5.81 -2.56
CA GLU A 35 5.22 -5.39 -3.26
C GLU A 35 5.33 -6.04 -4.64
N LEU A 36 5.04 -7.34 -4.75
CA LEU A 36 5.00 -8.03 -6.03
C LEU A 36 3.93 -7.44 -6.96
N LEU A 37 2.69 -7.31 -6.48
CA LEU A 37 1.59 -6.77 -7.28
C LEU A 37 1.89 -5.33 -7.74
N ARG A 38 2.50 -4.52 -6.89
CA ARG A 38 2.94 -3.16 -7.22
C ARG A 38 3.90 -3.13 -8.41
N LEU A 39 4.86 -4.04 -8.45
CA LEU A 39 5.82 -4.15 -9.55
C LEU A 39 5.15 -4.63 -10.85
N LEU A 40 4.21 -5.56 -10.73
CA LEU A 40 3.49 -6.13 -11.86
C LEU A 40 2.46 -5.18 -12.47
N CYS A 41 1.88 -4.25 -11.69
CA CYS A 41 0.89 -3.27 -12.18
C CYS A 41 1.42 -2.29 -13.23
N ALA A 42 2.73 -2.30 -13.52
CA ALA A 42 3.29 -1.60 -14.67
C ALA A 42 2.78 -2.17 -16.01
N GLU A 43 2.40 -3.45 -16.03
CA GLU A 43 1.89 -4.14 -17.21
C GLU A 43 0.36 -3.98 -17.31
N SER A 44 -0.16 -3.60 -18.49
CA SER A 44 -1.61 -3.34 -18.68
C SER A 44 -2.48 -4.55 -18.37
N GLN A 45 -2.02 -5.75 -18.74
CA GLN A 45 -2.73 -7.01 -18.48
C GLN A 45 -2.95 -7.26 -16.98
N VAL A 46 -2.03 -6.83 -16.11
CA VAL A 46 -2.18 -6.96 -14.66
C VAL A 46 -3.24 -6.00 -14.15
N LYS A 47 -3.25 -4.76 -14.65
CA LYS A 47 -4.28 -3.76 -14.31
C LYS A 47 -5.68 -4.24 -14.72
N GLU A 48 -5.80 -4.83 -15.90
CA GLU A 48 -7.05 -5.45 -16.37
C GLU A 48 -7.50 -6.61 -15.48
N GLN A 49 -6.57 -7.47 -15.06
CA GLN A 49 -6.89 -8.54 -14.11
C GLN A 49 -7.32 -8.01 -12.74
N VAL A 50 -6.70 -6.94 -12.22
CA VAL A 50 -7.12 -6.31 -10.97
C VAL A 50 -8.58 -5.85 -11.06
N LYS A 51 -8.99 -5.30 -12.20
CA LYS A 51 -10.40 -4.95 -12.46
C LYS A 51 -11.30 -6.19 -12.56
N LEU A 52 -10.87 -7.19 -13.34
CA LEU A 52 -11.64 -8.42 -13.57
C LEU A 52 -11.95 -9.17 -12.27
N TYR A 53 -11.01 -9.19 -11.32
CA TYR A 53 -11.12 -9.91 -10.06
C TYR A 53 -11.52 -8.99 -8.88
N GLU A 54 -12.20 -7.87 -9.15
CA GLU A 54 -12.71 -6.95 -8.11
C GLU A 54 -11.66 -6.55 -7.07
N GLY A 55 -10.44 -6.24 -7.53
CA GLY A 55 -9.31 -5.98 -6.66
C GLY A 55 -9.37 -4.66 -5.90
N VAL A 56 -10.12 -3.66 -6.40
CA VAL A 56 -10.21 -2.32 -5.75
C VAL A 56 -10.73 -2.41 -4.31
N PRO A 57 -11.87 -3.07 -4.00
CA PRO A 57 -12.30 -3.31 -2.63
C PRO A 57 -11.22 -3.91 -1.72
N VAL A 58 -10.49 -4.91 -2.22
CA VAL A 58 -9.41 -5.57 -1.46
C VAL A 58 -8.28 -4.60 -1.15
N LEU A 59 -7.82 -3.85 -2.16
CA LEU A 59 -6.77 -2.85 -2.01
C LEU A 59 -7.18 -1.75 -1.02
N LEU A 60 -8.39 -1.22 -1.14
CA LEU A 60 -8.89 -0.18 -0.23
C LEU A 60 -9.06 -0.69 1.20
N SER A 61 -9.44 -1.95 1.40
CA SER A 61 -9.54 -2.53 2.75
C SER A 61 -8.21 -2.46 3.51
N LEU A 62 -7.08 -2.54 2.78
CA LEU A 62 -5.73 -2.51 3.34
C LEU A 62 -5.22 -1.11 3.69
N LEU A 63 -5.90 -0.04 3.25
CA LEU A 63 -5.53 1.35 3.62
C LEU A 63 -5.70 1.62 5.13
N HIS A 64 -6.40 0.76 5.85
CA HIS A 64 -6.53 0.83 7.32
C HIS A 64 -5.39 0.14 8.07
N SER A 65 -4.42 -0.49 7.39
CA SER A 65 -3.24 -1.07 8.05
C SER A 65 -2.34 0.01 8.63
N ASP A 66 -1.75 -0.22 9.80
CA ASP A 66 -0.77 0.71 10.37
C ASP A 66 0.64 0.51 9.80
N HIS A 67 0.85 -0.53 8.97
CA HIS A 67 2.18 -0.84 8.43
C HIS A 67 2.55 0.05 7.24
N ILE A 68 3.51 0.96 7.44
CA ILE A 68 3.87 2.01 6.48
C ILE A 68 4.28 1.50 5.09
N LYS A 69 5.11 0.44 5.03
CA LYS A 69 5.54 -0.14 3.74
C LYS A 69 4.42 -0.88 3.01
N LEU A 70 3.43 -1.41 3.75
CA LEU A 70 2.24 -2.03 3.14
C LEU A 70 1.40 -0.93 2.52
N LEU A 71 1.06 0.10 3.30
CA LEU A 71 0.31 1.26 2.82
C LEU A 71 0.95 1.86 1.57
N TRP A 72 2.26 2.09 1.60
CA TRP A 72 2.97 2.65 0.46
C TRP A 72 2.80 1.79 -0.80
N SER A 73 2.92 0.46 -0.66
CA SER A 73 2.75 -0.45 -1.79
C SER A 73 1.31 -0.46 -2.33
N ILE A 74 0.32 -0.48 -1.44
CA ILE A 74 -1.09 -0.44 -1.79
C ILE A 74 -1.46 0.87 -2.48
N VAL A 75 -1.04 2.01 -1.92
CA VAL A 75 -1.29 3.32 -2.52
C VAL A 75 -0.63 3.40 -3.90
N TRP A 76 0.57 2.88 -4.08
CA TRP A 76 1.22 2.87 -5.40
C TRP A 76 0.55 1.94 -6.42
N ILE A 77 -0.08 0.85 -5.98
CA ILE A 77 -0.96 0.06 -6.85
C ILE A 77 -2.15 0.93 -7.27
N LEU A 78 -2.80 1.62 -6.32
CA LEU A 78 -3.93 2.51 -6.60
C LEU A 78 -3.57 3.60 -7.62
N VAL A 79 -2.39 4.22 -7.49
CA VAL A 79 -1.87 5.19 -8.49
C VAL A 79 -1.93 4.59 -9.90
N GLN A 80 -1.37 3.38 -10.08
CA GLN A 80 -1.25 2.76 -11.41
C GLN A 80 -2.59 2.32 -11.98
N VAL A 81 -3.51 1.83 -11.16
CA VAL A 81 -4.81 1.32 -11.65
C VAL A 81 -5.83 2.45 -11.84
N CYS A 82 -5.70 3.59 -11.14
CA CYS A 82 -6.63 4.71 -11.28
C CYS A 82 -6.42 5.57 -12.54
N GLU A 83 -5.39 5.27 -13.34
CA GLU A 83 -5.26 5.76 -14.72
C GLU A 83 -6.46 5.32 -15.59
N ASP A 84 -7.06 4.16 -15.29
CA ASP A 84 -8.26 3.67 -15.95
C ASP A 84 -9.53 4.37 -15.39
N PRO A 85 -10.38 4.98 -16.24
CA PRO A 85 -11.55 5.74 -15.78
C PRO A 85 -12.57 4.91 -14.99
N GLU A 86 -12.77 3.64 -15.32
CA GLU A 86 -13.72 2.77 -14.61
C GLU A 86 -13.21 2.49 -13.20
N THR A 87 -11.93 2.13 -13.10
CA THR A 87 -11.25 1.89 -11.81
C THR A 87 -11.21 3.15 -10.95
N SER A 88 -10.97 4.32 -11.55
CA SER A 88 -11.03 5.62 -10.87
C SER A 88 -12.40 5.91 -10.25
N VAL A 89 -13.49 5.60 -10.98
CA VAL A 89 -14.86 5.72 -10.49
C VAL A 89 -15.12 4.71 -9.36
N GLU A 90 -14.64 3.48 -9.49
CA GLU A 90 -14.78 2.46 -8.46
C GLU A 90 -14.09 2.87 -7.15
N ILE A 91 -12.84 3.34 -7.22
CA ILE A 91 -12.09 3.86 -6.06
C ILE A 91 -12.88 4.96 -5.34
N ARG A 92 -13.51 5.87 -6.10
CA ARG A 92 -14.38 6.91 -5.54
C ARG A 92 -15.57 6.31 -4.81
N ILE A 93 -16.31 5.40 -5.44
CA ILE A 93 -17.54 4.81 -4.90
C ILE A 93 -17.27 4.09 -3.58
N TRP A 94 -16.14 3.37 -3.50
CA TRP A 94 -15.68 2.69 -2.28
C TRP A 94 -15.02 3.63 -1.25
N GLY A 95 -15.10 4.95 -1.46
CA GLY A 95 -14.62 5.95 -0.51
C GLY A 95 -13.10 6.08 -0.44
N GLY A 96 -12.36 5.57 -1.43
CA GLY A 96 -10.90 5.60 -1.45
C GLY A 96 -10.32 7.01 -1.37
N ILE A 97 -10.99 8.02 -1.96
CA ILE A 97 -10.57 9.43 -1.88
C ILE A 97 -10.46 9.89 -0.41
N LYS A 98 -11.47 9.58 0.41
CA LYS A 98 -11.46 9.99 1.84
C LYS A 98 -10.36 9.27 2.62
N GLN A 99 -10.11 8.00 2.30
CA GLN A 99 -9.05 7.21 2.94
C GLN A 99 -7.66 7.74 2.60
N LEU A 100 -7.40 8.09 1.33
CA LEU A 100 -6.14 8.68 0.89
C LEU A 100 -5.88 10.04 1.54
N LEU A 101 -6.91 10.91 1.60
CA LEU A 101 -6.82 12.20 2.30
C LEU A 101 -6.54 12.04 3.79
N HIS A 102 -7.15 11.04 4.44
CA HIS A 102 -6.90 10.76 5.85
C HIS A 102 -5.45 10.32 6.10
N ILE A 103 -4.85 9.53 5.21
CA ILE A 103 -3.43 9.16 5.28
C ILE A 103 -2.54 10.40 5.14
N LEU A 104 -2.86 11.31 4.20
CA LEU A 104 -2.11 12.55 3.98
C LEU A 104 -2.04 13.45 5.21
N GLN A 105 -3.14 13.54 5.97
CA GLN A 105 -3.24 14.37 7.17
C GLN A 105 -2.30 13.92 8.31
N GLY A 106 -1.68 12.74 8.22
CA GLY A 106 -0.59 12.34 9.12
C GLY A 106 -1.01 12.05 10.56
N GLY A 107 -2.30 11.81 10.82
CA GLY A 107 -2.83 11.58 12.17
C GLY A 107 -2.66 10.14 12.70
N ARG A 108 -2.01 9.25 11.95
CA ARG A 108 -1.92 7.82 12.27
C ARG A 108 -0.54 7.46 12.79
N ASN A 109 -0.50 6.67 13.86
CA ASN A 109 0.74 6.10 14.40
C ASN A 109 1.17 4.92 13.53
N LEU A 110 1.96 5.20 12.49
CA LEU A 110 2.42 4.19 11.56
C LEU A 110 3.58 3.37 12.15
N VAL A 111 3.57 2.07 11.85
CA VAL A 111 4.57 1.10 12.27
C VAL A 111 5.31 0.54 11.06
N SER A 112 6.49 -0.01 11.31
CA SER A 112 7.30 -0.71 10.31
C SER A 112 7.84 -2.00 10.93
N ASP A 113 8.33 -2.93 10.09
CA ASP A 113 8.79 -4.27 10.48
C ASP A 113 9.50 -4.37 11.83
N ARG A 114 10.40 -3.43 12.07
CA ARG A 114 11.33 -3.48 13.19
C ARG A 114 10.75 -2.93 14.49
N SER A 115 9.65 -2.16 14.43
CA SER A 115 8.96 -1.61 15.61
C SER A 115 8.15 -2.63 16.41
N SER A 116 7.95 -3.84 15.89
CA SER A 116 7.09 -4.87 16.51
C SER A 116 7.86 -6.00 17.23
N VAL A 117 9.21 -5.97 17.22
CA VAL A 117 10.05 -7.03 17.83
C VAL A 117 10.29 -6.81 19.34
N GLY A 118 9.80 -5.71 19.90
CA GLY A 118 9.89 -5.41 21.33
C GLY A 118 8.92 -6.24 22.17
N SER A 119 9.05 -7.58 22.22
CA SER A 119 8.65 -8.48 23.33
C SER A 119 8.66 -9.96 22.89
N LEU A 120 9.81 -10.50 22.45
CA LEU A 120 10.00 -11.96 22.46
C LEU A 120 10.93 -12.31 23.62
N SER A 121 10.40 -12.29 24.84
CA SER A 121 11.04 -12.94 25.98
C SER A 121 11.06 -14.45 25.75
N SER A 122 12.13 -14.94 25.12
CA SER A 122 12.42 -16.38 25.08
C SER A 122 12.85 -16.82 26.47
N ALA A 123 11.90 -17.34 27.24
CA ALA A 123 12.19 -18.16 28.41
C ALA A 123 12.67 -19.53 27.92
N ASN A 124 13.96 -19.63 27.54
CA ASN A 124 14.78 -20.85 27.63
C ASN A 124 16.10 -20.67 26.88
N ALA A 125 17.19 -20.43 27.61
CA ALA A 125 18.44 -21.18 27.53
C ALA A 125 19.50 -20.47 28.37
N ALA A 126 20.13 -21.24 29.26
CA ALA A 126 21.12 -20.77 30.22
C ALA A 126 22.33 -20.08 29.57
N GLY A 127 22.71 -18.93 30.13
CA GLY A 127 24.09 -18.44 30.16
C GLY A 127 24.69 -17.96 28.84
N ARG A 128 24.92 -16.63 28.76
CA ARG A 128 25.64 -15.90 27.68
C ARG A 128 24.88 -15.74 26.36
N ILE A 129 23.75 -15.04 26.42
CA ILE A 129 23.38 -14.18 25.31
C ILE A 129 23.98 -12.82 25.63
N GLN A 130 25.16 -12.59 25.06
CA GLN A 130 25.72 -11.25 24.96
C GLN A 130 24.61 -10.40 24.35
N HIS A 131 24.15 -9.40 25.10
CA HIS A 131 23.15 -8.43 24.69
C HIS A 131 23.75 -7.69 23.49
N LEU A 132 23.71 -8.30 22.30
CA LEU A 132 23.86 -7.61 21.05
C LEU A 132 22.56 -6.82 20.95
N HIS A 133 22.58 -5.68 21.65
CA HIS A 133 21.62 -4.63 21.48
C HIS A 133 21.91 -4.10 20.07
N VAL A 134 21.48 -4.86 19.07
CA VAL A 134 21.15 -4.29 17.79
C VAL A 134 19.88 -3.51 18.11
N SER A 135 20.08 -2.31 18.64
CA SER A 135 19.10 -1.24 18.63
C SER A 135 18.85 -0.95 17.15
N ASP A 136 18.04 -1.81 16.54
CA ASP A 136 17.64 -1.80 15.14
C ASP A 136 16.27 -1.13 14.99
N ASP A 137 15.95 -0.25 15.96
CA ASP A 137 14.87 0.72 15.82
C ASP A 137 15.21 1.56 14.58
N LEU A 138 14.25 1.67 13.65
CA LEU A 138 14.39 2.60 12.53
C LEU A 138 14.76 3.95 13.10
N SER A 139 15.74 4.61 12.47
CA SER A 139 16.05 5.95 12.89
C SER A 139 14.79 6.82 12.73
N PRO A 140 14.58 7.82 13.60
CA PRO A 140 13.50 8.78 13.41
C PRO A 140 13.50 9.37 11.99
N ASP A 141 14.69 9.54 11.42
CA ASP A 141 14.90 10.00 10.04
C ASP A 141 14.34 9.03 9.00
N GLU A 142 14.60 7.72 9.12
CA GLU A 142 14.05 6.70 8.22
C GLU A 142 12.51 6.62 8.32
N MET A 143 11.94 6.74 9.52
CA MET A 143 10.48 6.76 9.68
C MET A 143 9.87 8.01 9.05
N GLN A 144 10.52 9.16 9.19
CA GLN A 144 10.10 10.40 8.57
C GLN A 144 10.15 10.32 7.03
N GLU A 145 11.21 9.73 6.47
CA GLU A 145 11.36 9.52 5.03
C GLU A 145 10.29 8.58 4.46
N ASN A 146 10.00 7.48 5.17
CA ASN A 146 8.92 6.56 4.78
C ASN A 146 7.56 7.25 4.84
N THR A 147 7.34 8.13 5.81
CA THR A 147 6.09 8.91 5.94
C THR A 147 5.95 9.89 4.77
N PHE A 148 7.03 10.60 4.44
CA PHE A 148 7.06 11.49 3.28
C PHE A 148 6.79 10.74 1.98
N SER A 149 7.38 9.55 1.81
CA SER A 149 7.18 8.68 0.64
C SER A 149 5.72 8.21 0.52
N LEU A 150 5.09 7.86 1.64
CA LEU A 150 3.67 7.49 1.67
C LEU A 150 2.77 8.69 1.32
N GLN A 151 3.06 9.87 1.87
CA GLN A 151 2.32 11.08 1.54
C GLN A 151 2.47 11.43 0.05
N ALA A 152 3.68 11.38 -0.50
CA ALA A 152 3.92 11.60 -1.91
C ALA A 152 3.11 10.63 -2.80
N ALA A 153 3.06 9.34 -2.42
CA ALA A 153 2.24 8.36 -3.11
C ALA A 153 0.74 8.68 -3.04
N CYS A 154 0.23 9.15 -1.90
CA CYS A 154 -1.16 9.56 -1.76
C CYS A 154 -1.46 10.80 -2.63
N CYS A 155 -0.57 11.79 -2.67
CA CYS A 155 -0.68 12.94 -3.57
C CYS A 155 -0.72 12.51 -5.04
N ALA A 156 0.12 11.56 -5.44
CA ALA A 156 0.10 11.02 -6.80
C ALA A 156 -1.25 10.36 -7.11
N ALA A 157 -1.77 9.51 -6.21
CA ALA A 157 -3.06 8.86 -6.42
C ALA A 157 -4.20 9.87 -6.54
N ILE A 158 -4.21 10.90 -5.70
CA ILE A 158 -5.20 11.98 -5.77
C ILE A 158 -5.07 12.76 -7.08
N THR A 159 -3.84 13.02 -7.54
CA THR A 159 -3.57 13.74 -8.79
C THR A 159 -4.18 13.00 -9.99
N GLU A 160 -4.02 11.68 -10.04
CA GLU A 160 -4.66 10.85 -11.08
C GLU A 160 -6.19 10.84 -10.93
N LEU A 161 -6.69 10.67 -9.70
CA LEU A 161 -8.14 10.63 -9.45
C LEU A 161 -8.86 11.93 -9.82
N VAL A 162 -8.24 13.10 -9.60
CA VAL A 162 -8.88 14.41 -9.90
C VAL A 162 -8.93 14.76 -11.39
N LEU A 163 -8.34 13.95 -12.26
CA LEU A 163 -8.57 14.06 -13.71
C LEU A 163 -10.05 13.81 -14.06
N ASN A 164 -10.80 13.16 -13.17
CA ASN A 164 -12.26 13.08 -13.23
C ASN A 164 -12.91 14.24 -12.45
N GLU A 165 -13.77 15.03 -13.09
CA GLU A 165 -14.42 16.21 -12.49
C GLU A 165 -15.24 15.88 -11.22
N THR A 166 -15.91 14.72 -11.20
CA THR A 166 -16.71 14.30 -10.03
C THR A 166 -15.79 13.94 -8.86
N ASN A 167 -14.66 13.30 -9.13
CA ASN A 167 -13.66 13.01 -8.10
C ASN A 167 -13.03 14.30 -7.58
N ALA A 168 -12.70 15.24 -8.47
CA ALA A 168 -12.16 16.56 -8.10
C ALA A 168 -13.11 17.30 -7.15
N TYR A 169 -14.42 17.29 -7.46
CA TYR A 169 -15.43 17.86 -6.57
C TYR A 169 -15.44 17.19 -5.19
N GLN A 170 -15.30 15.87 -5.12
CA GLN A 170 -15.23 15.16 -3.84
C GLN A 170 -13.97 15.50 -3.03
N VAL A 171 -12.82 15.69 -3.67
CA VAL A 171 -11.59 16.12 -2.98
C VAL A 171 -11.78 17.49 -2.34
N VAL A 172 -12.40 18.43 -3.07
CA VAL A 172 -12.72 19.77 -2.54
C VAL A 172 -13.66 19.67 -1.33
N GLN A 173 -14.72 18.86 -1.43
CA GLN A 173 -15.68 18.66 -0.34
C GLN A 173 -15.06 18.00 0.90
N ALA A 174 -14.03 17.20 0.72
CA ALA A 174 -13.28 16.57 1.80
C ALA A 174 -12.16 17.46 2.38
N ASN A 175 -12.14 18.76 2.06
CA ASN A 175 -11.12 19.73 2.46
C ASN A 175 -9.69 19.38 2.00
N GLY A 176 -9.52 18.61 0.92
CA GLY A 176 -8.21 18.15 0.48
C GLY A 176 -7.25 19.25 -0.03
N ILE A 177 -7.70 20.50 -0.13
CA ILE A 177 -6.92 21.65 -0.65
C ILE A 177 -6.59 22.67 0.46
N TYR A 178 -7.30 22.63 1.60
CA TYR A 178 -7.22 23.66 2.64
C TYR A 178 -6.51 23.21 3.94
N THR A 179 -5.77 22.10 3.90
CA THR A 179 -4.94 21.62 5.02
C THR A 179 -3.49 22.01 4.82
#